data_AF-A0A419KKY8-F1
#
_entry.id   AF-A0A419KKY8-F1
#
_cell.length_a   1.000
_cell.length_b   1.000
_cell.length_c   1.000
_cell.angle_alpha   90.00
_cell.angle_beta   90.00
_cell.angle_gamma   90.00
#
_symmetry.space_group_name_H-M   'P 1'
#
loop_
_entity.id
_entity.type
_entity.pdbx_description
1 polymer ?
#
loop_
_entity_poly.entity_id
_entity_poly.type
_entity_poly.pdbx_seq_one_letter_code
_entity_poly.pdbx_strand_id
1 'polypeptide(L)'
;GKPMILIPTPSHTEQLNNAKRVAELGVAEVLDQNELTRDLLEKTIKKMLDGDYAKNMEEIRKVVSKLNGLKTATETILEVAEKGQG
;
A
#
# COMPACT_ATOMS: atom_id res chain seq x y z
N GLY A 1 5.54 -7.32 -5.42
CA GLY A 1 5.42 -5.86 -5.64
C GLY A 1 6.78 -5.23 -5.46
N LYS A 2 6.85 -3.90 -5.40
CA LYS A 2 8.09 -3.15 -5.15
C LYS A 2 7.91 -2.29 -3.89
N PRO A 3 8.93 -2.15 -3.02
CA PRO A 3 8.91 -1.11 -2.00
C PRO A 3 8.75 0.28 -2.62
N MET A 4 8.12 1.20 -1.89
CA MET A 4 7.78 2.54 -2.40
C MET A 4 8.18 3.66 -1.45
N ILE A 5 8.57 4.81 -2.01
CA ILE A 5 8.64 6.09 -1.30
C ILE A 5 7.44 6.90 -1.76
N LEU A 6 6.62 7.35 -0.82
CA LEU A 6 5.42 8.13 -1.08
C LEU A 6 5.62 9.57 -0.63
N ILE A 7 5.27 10.51 -1.51
CA ILE A 7 5.37 11.95 -1.26
C ILE A 7 3.98 12.53 -1.53
N PRO A 8 3.02 12.38 -0.60
CA PRO A 8 1.65 12.84 -0.81
C PRO A 8 1.62 14.37 -0.90
N THR A 9 0.75 14.90 -1.76
CA THR A 9 0.52 16.35 -1.81
C THR A 9 -0.22 16.82 -0.55
N PRO A 10 0.14 18.01 -0.02
CA PRO A 10 -0.59 18.63 1.07
C PRO A 10 -2.08 18.75 0.76
N SER A 11 -2.91 18.72 1.82
CA SER A 11 -4.37 18.93 1.74
C SER A 11 -5.19 17.82 1.07
N HIS A 12 -4.58 16.69 0.68
CA HIS A 12 -5.28 15.50 0.22
C HIS A 12 -5.30 14.39 1.30
N THR A 13 -6.27 14.49 2.22
CA THR A 13 -6.41 13.60 3.38
C THR A 13 -6.45 12.10 3.01
N GLU A 14 -7.10 11.75 1.89
CA GLU A 14 -7.19 10.37 1.43
C GLU A 14 -5.83 9.79 1.03
N GLN A 15 -5.01 10.55 0.29
CA GLN A 15 -3.67 10.11 -0.11
C GLN A 15 -2.77 9.94 1.11
N LEU A 16 -2.86 10.86 2.07
CA LEU A 16 -2.09 10.77 3.31
C LEU A 16 -2.48 9.52 4.12
N ASN A 17 -3.78 9.21 4.22
CA ASN A 17 -4.26 8.03 4.92
C ASN A 17 -3.80 6.74 4.23
N ASN A 18 -3.86 6.68 2.90
CA ASN A 18 -3.36 5.55 2.13
C ASN A 18 -1.85 5.36 2.32
N ALA A 19 -1.09 6.47 2.29
CA ALA A 19 0.36 6.45 2.49
C ALA A 19 0.75 5.95 3.90
N LYS A 20 0.07 6.42 4.94
CA LYS A 20 0.28 5.95 6.32
C LYS A 20 0.02 4.46 6.48
N ARG A 21 -1.09 3.94 5.94
CA ARG A 21 -1.42 2.51 6.00
C ARG A 21 -0.34 1.62 5.40
N VAL A 22 0.21 1.98 4.23
CA VAL A 22 1.26 1.15 3.60
C VAL A 22 2.62 1.29 4.29
N ALA A 23 2.87 2.42 4.96
CA ALA A 23 4.04 2.58 5.81
C ALA A 23 3.96 1.74 7.10
N GLU A 24 2.78 1.69 7.73
CA GLU A 24 2.50 0.82 8.88
C GLU A 24 2.69 -0.67 8.54
N LEU A 25 2.45 -1.05 7.28
CA LEU A 25 2.72 -2.40 6.76
C LEU A 25 4.21 -2.66 6.49
N GLY A 26 5.10 -1.68 6.72
CA GLY A 26 6.54 -1.83 6.57
C GLY A 26 7.01 -1.99 5.12
N VAL A 27 6.21 -1.54 4.15
CA VAL A 27 6.51 -1.68 2.72
C VAL A 27 6.71 -0.36 1.98
N ALA A 28 6.52 0.75 2.68
CA ALA A 28 6.74 2.08 2.15
C ALA A 28 7.32 3.03 3.20
N GLU A 29 7.99 4.07 2.71
CA GLU A 29 8.34 5.26 3.51
C GLU A 29 7.50 6.44 3.01
N VAL A 30 7.10 7.33 3.92
CA VAL A 30 6.34 8.54 3.58
C VAL A 30 7.21 9.74 3.91
N LEU A 31 7.42 10.61 2.91
CA LEU A 31 8.16 11.85 3.08
C LEU A 31 7.20 13.03 2.92
N ASP A 32 7.31 14.02 3.80
CA ASP A 32 6.60 15.28 3.65
C ASP A 32 7.21 16.06 2.46
N GLN A 33 6.35 16.53 1.56
CA GLN A 33 6.77 17.33 0.41
C GLN A 33 7.51 18.62 0.83
N ASN A 34 7.14 19.22 1.95
CA ASN A 34 7.75 20.46 2.45
C ASN A 34 9.13 20.24 3.08
N GLU A 35 9.44 19.00 3.50
CA GLU A 35 10.73 18.63 4.09
C GLU A 35 11.64 17.90 3.09
N LEU A 36 11.17 17.70 1.86
CA LEU A 36 11.88 16.93 0.84
C LEU A 36 13.16 17.63 0.42
N THR A 37 14.28 16.96 0.66
CA THR A 37 15.61 17.35 0.16
C THR A 37 16.24 16.19 -0.58
N ARG A 38 17.23 16.50 -1.44
CA ARG A 38 18.03 15.47 -2.12
C ARG A 38 18.65 14.49 -1.13
N ASP A 39 19.23 15.00 -0.05
CA ASP A 39 19.92 14.19 0.96
C ASP A 39 18.95 13.30 1.73
N LEU A 40 17.77 13.82 2.09
CA LEU A 40 16.71 13.02 2.70
C LEU A 40 16.28 11.89 1.76
N LEU A 41 16.00 12.21 0.50
CA LEU A 41 15.59 11.22 -0.50
C LEU A 41 16.66 10.15 -0.71
N GLU A 42 17.93 10.54 -0.84
CA GLU A 42 19.04 9.60 -1.01
C GLU A 42 19.18 8.66 0.19
N LYS A 43 19.09 9.19 1.41
CA LYS A 43 19.12 8.38 2.64
C LYS A 43 17.95 7.40 2.70
N THR A 44 16.75 7.85 2.35
CA THR A 44 15.55 7.00 2.32
C THR A 44 15.70 5.89 1.29
N ILE A 45 16.20 6.17 0.08
CA ILE A 45 16.46 5.15 -0.93
C ILE A 45 17.44 4.08 -0.41
N LYS A 46 18.55 4.48 0.22
CA LYS A 46 19.52 3.54 0.81
C LYS A 46 18.87 2.68 1.90
N LYS A 47 18.13 3.31 2.82
CA LYS A 47 17.35 2.61 3.87
C LYS A 47 16.42 1.56 3.26
N MET A 48 15.77 1.87 2.15
CA MET A 48 14.84 0.93 1.49
C MET A 48 15.54 -0.25 0.80
N LEU A 49 16.76 -0.04 0.29
CA LEU A 49 17.55 -1.09 -0.34
C LEU A 49 18.19 -2.04 0.68
N ASP A 50 18.63 -1.49 1.81
CA ASP A 50 19.36 -2.25 2.85
C ASP A 50 18.43 -2.84 3.93
N GLY A 51 17.19 -2.37 4.03
CA GLY A 51 16.23 -2.78 5.05
C GLY A 51 15.31 -3.95 4.65
N ASP A 52 14.40 -4.32 5.56
CA ASP A 52 13.48 -5.46 5.39
C ASP A 52 12.32 -5.20 4.40
N TYR A 53 12.26 -4.04 3.73
CA TYR A 53 11.12 -3.68 2.87
C TYR A 53 10.87 -4.68 1.76
N ALA A 54 11.93 -5.22 1.14
CA ALA A 54 11.80 -6.24 0.10
C ALA A 54 11.22 -7.54 0.66
N LYS A 55 11.63 -7.94 1.87
CA LYS A 55 11.11 -9.11 2.58
C LYS A 55 9.64 -8.92 2.97
N ASN A 56 9.30 -7.80 3.58
CA ASN A 56 7.92 -7.45 3.96
C ASN A 56 7.00 -7.43 2.72
N MET A 57 7.48 -6.89 1.60
CA MET A 57 6.75 -6.91 0.34
C MET A 57 6.50 -8.31 -0.19
N GLU A 58 7.44 -9.24 -0.02
CA GLU A 58 7.26 -10.63 -0.44
C GLU A 58 6.29 -11.38 0.48
N GLU A 59 6.28 -11.09 1.79
CA GLU A 59 5.29 -11.62 2.72
C GLU A 59 3.87 -11.14 2.38
N ILE A 60 3.69 -9.85 2.14
CA ILE A 60 2.39 -9.30 1.68
C ILE A 60 1.98 -9.95 0.36
N ARG A 61 2.91 -10.11 -0.59
CA ARG A 61 2.62 -10.76 -1.87
C ARG A 61 2.09 -12.18 -1.69
N LYS A 62 2.66 -12.96 -0.78
CA LYS A 62 2.20 -14.34 -0.47
C LYS A 62 0.79 -14.38 0.10
N VAL A 63 0.40 -13.37 0.87
CA VAL A 63 -0.98 -13.25 1.39
C VAL A 63 -1.92 -12.85 0.25
N VAL A 64 -1.58 -11.80 -0.50
CA VAL A 64 -2.41 -11.28 -1.59
C VAL A 64 -2.59 -12.29 -2.71
N SER A 65 -1.58 -13.11 -3.03
CA SER A 65 -1.69 -14.15 -4.07
C SER A 65 -2.71 -15.25 -3.75
N LYS A 66 -3.14 -15.37 -2.49
CA LYS A 66 -4.19 -16.31 -2.08
C LYS A 66 -5.59 -15.71 -2.20
N LEU A 67 -5.70 -14.40 -2.41
CA LEU A 67 -6.98 -13.71 -2.58
C LEU A 67 -7.43 -13.80 -4.05
N ASN A 68 -8.67 -14.20 -4.28
CA ASN A 68 -9.30 -14.14 -5.60
C ASN A 68 -10.37 -13.06 -5.61
N GLY A 69 -9.93 -11.80 -5.76
CA GLY A 69 -10.82 -10.64 -5.68
C GLY A 69 -11.95 -10.66 -6.71
N LEU A 70 -11.68 -11.16 -7.93
CA LEU A 70 -12.72 -11.29 -8.96
C LEU A 70 -13.80 -12.27 -8.51
N LYS A 71 -13.40 -13.47 -8.06
CA LYS A 71 -14.33 -14.49 -7.57
C LYS A 71 -15.17 -13.95 -6.41
N THR A 72 -14.52 -13.41 -5.38
CA THR A 72 -15.22 -12.86 -4.20
C THR A 72 -16.21 -11.75 -4.58
N ALA A 73 -15.83 -10.85 -5.50
CA ALA A 73 -16.72 -9.81 -5.97
C ALA A 73 -17.95 -10.40 -6.71
N THR A 74 -17.73 -11.37 -7.61
CA THR A 74 -18.82 -12.01 -8.34
C THR A 74 -19.77 -12.79 -7.42
N GLU A 75 -19.25 -13.54 -6.47
CA GLU A 75 -20.05 -14.30 -5.49
C GLU A 75 -20.89 -13.37 -4.61
N THR A 76 -20.30 -12.26 -4.16
CA THR A 76 -21.00 -11.26 -3.33
C THR A 76 -22.15 -10.61 -4.09
N ILE A 77 -21.96 -10.27 -5.37
CA ILE A 77 -23.01 -9.68 -6.22
C ILE A 77 -24.17 -10.67 -6.40
N LEU A 78 -23.87 -11.94 -6.68
CA LEU A 78 -24.88 -12.99 -6.86
C LEU A 78 -25.68 -13.23 -5.57
N GLU A 79 -25.01 -13.33 -4.41
CA GLU A 79 -25.71 -13.50 -3.12
C GLU A 79 -26.68 -12.36 -2.81
N VAL A 80 -26.29 -11.11 -3.08
CA VAL A 80 -27.14 -9.95 -2.84
C VAL A 80 -28.34 -9.95 -3.80
N ALA A 81 -28.13 -10.33 -5.06
CA ALA A 81 -29.20 -10.44 -6.05
C ALA A 81 -30.22 -11.52 -5.70
N GLU A 82 -29.77 -12.68 -5.18
CA GLU A 82 -30.64 -13.77 -4.74
C GLU A 82 -31.45 -13.39 -3.49
N LYS A 83 -30.83 -12.72 -2.51
CA LYS A 83 -31.50 -12.27 -1.28
C LYS A 83 -32.50 -11.14 -1.50
N GLY A 84 -32.32 -10.33 -2.55
CA GLY A 84 -33.24 -9.25 -2.92
C GLY A 84 -34.49 -9.69 -3.69
N GLN A 85 -34.59 -10.98 -4.05
CA GLN A 85 -35.74 -11.57 -4.74
C GLN A 85 -36.68 -12.35 -3.82
N GLY A 86 -36.40 -12.39 -2.51
CA GLY A 86 -37.21 -13.06 -1.48
C GLY A 86 -38.05 -12.12 -0.63
#